data_AF-A0A7W1USJ5-F1
#
_entry.id   AF-A0A7W1USJ5-F1
#
_cell.length_a   1.000
_cell.length_b   1.000
_cell.length_c   1.000
_cell.angle_alpha   90.00
_cell.angle_beta   90.00
_cell.angle_gamma   90.00
#
_symmetry.space_group_name_H-M   'P 1'
#
loop_
_entity.id
_entity.type
_entity.pdbx_description
1 polymer ?
#
loop_
_entity_poly.entity_id
_entity_poly.type
_entity_poly.pdbx_seq_one_letter_code
_entity_poly.pdbx_strand_id
1 'polypeptide(L)'
;MDYRVQNGKLYGVGNLGGIYTLSTRSGDGTKVGQLTVALQGTRFGVDFNPAANRLRVISDTGQNLRHNIDDPAAPTTTTVDGTLTYPPATTPATRVTGAAYTNNDLDPNTATTLFDLDTMLDQIAIQSPANSGSLAATGKLGVNASANAGFDIYSTVRGGTTVDLEGYAVMWADGRMGLFEINLLSGKATSAGEFPKKVTDIAIPLNQR
;
A
#
# COMPACT_ATOMS: atom_id res chain seq x y z
N MET A 1 -5.26 -3.10 -2.23
CA MET A 1 -5.43 -3.50 -3.64
C MET A 1 -4.78 -2.39 -4.44
N ASP A 2 -4.28 -2.63 -5.64
CA ASP A 2 -3.54 -1.56 -6.32
C ASP A 2 -3.50 -1.72 -7.85
N TYR A 3 -3.38 -0.58 -8.55
CA TYR A 3 -3.17 -0.53 -9.99
C TYR A 3 -1.71 -0.71 -10.37
N ARG A 4 -1.46 -1.70 -11.20
CA ARG A 4 -0.12 -1.98 -11.67
C ARG A 4 0.26 -1.09 -12.86
N VAL A 5 1.25 -0.21 -12.69
CA VAL A 5 1.70 0.73 -13.74
C VAL A 5 2.12 0.05 -15.04
N GLN A 6 2.71 -1.15 -14.99
CA GLN A 6 3.19 -1.84 -16.19
C GLN A 6 2.07 -2.28 -17.15
N ASN A 7 0.81 -2.39 -16.69
CA ASN A 7 -0.29 -2.83 -17.55
C ASN A 7 -1.64 -2.14 -17.28
N GLY A 8 -1.71 -1.23 -16.31
CA GLY A 8 -2.91 -0.47 -15.95
C GLY A 8 -4.04 -1.28 -15.31
N LYS A 9 -3.82 -2.55 -14.95
CA LYS A 9 -4.86 -3.38 -14.33
C LYS A 9 -4.87 -3.21 -12.82
N LEU A 10 -6.07 -3.27 -12.24
CA LEU A 10 -6.25 -3.39 -10.80
C LEU A 10 -5.98 -4.82 -10.35
N TYR A 11 -5.16 -4.99 -9.32
CA TYR A 11 -4.90 -6.28 -8.67
C TYR A 11 -5.36 -6.30 -7.22
N GLY A 12 -5.77 -7.48 -6.76
CA GLY A 12 -6.03 -7.77 -5.35
C GLY A 12 -5.37 -9.07 -4.91
N VAL A 13 -5.12 -9.17 -3.61
CA VAL A 13 -4.63 -10.39 -2.97
C VAL A 13 -5.73 -10.94 -2.06
N GLY A 14 -6.12 -12.19 -2.27
CA GLY A 14 -7.08 -12.89 -1.42
C GLY A 14 -6.43 -13.41 -0.13
N ASN A 15 -7.23 -13.69 0.89
CA ASN A 15 -6.79 -14.16 2.21
C ASN A 15 -6.02 -15.50 2.21
N LEU A 16 -6.11 -16.28 1.13
CA LEU A 16 -5.31 -17.51 0.91
C LEU A 16 -4.10 -17.27 0.00
N GLY A 17 -3.68 -16.01 -0.20
CA GLY A 17 -2.55 -15.61 -1.02
C GLY A 17 -2.77 -15.70 -2.53
N GLY A 18 -4.00 -15.94 -2.99
CA GLY A 18 -4.30 -15.87 -4.43
C GLY A 18 -4.16 -14.43 -4.94
N ILE A 19 -3.53 -14.24 -6.09
CA ILE A 19 -3.39 -12.94 -6.74
C ILE A 19 -4.38 -12.87 -7.89
N TYR A 20 -5.16 -11.79 -7.95
CA TYR A 20 -6.25 -11.62 -8.90
C TYR A 20 -6.13 -10.29 -9.63
N THR A 21 -6.45 -10.27 -10.91
CA THR A 21 -6.86 -9.02 -11.57
C THR A 21 -8.34 -8.79 -11.35
N LEU A 22 -8.75 -7.56 -11.08
CA LEU A 22 -10.12 -7.19 -10.73
C LEU A 22 -10.74 -6.29 -11.81
N SER A 23 -11.99 -6.56 -12.19
CA SER A 23 -12.79 -5.71 -13.07
C SER A 23 -13.54 -4.67 -12.25
N THR A 24 -13.25 -3.37 -12.44
CA THR A 24 -14.02 -2.29 -11.77
C THR A 24 -15.43 -2.12 -12.32
N ARG A 25 -15.74 -2.72 -13.48
CA ARG A 25 -17.06 -2.65 -14.12
C ARG A 25 -18.01 -3.74 -13.61
N SER A 26 -17.53 -4.98 -13.48
CA SER A 26 -18.35 -6.12 -13.06
C SER A 26 -18.11 -6.57 -11.63
N GLY A 27 -16.98 -6.20 -11.03
CA GLY A 27 -16.55 -6.69 -9.71
C GLY A 27 -15.90 -8.07 -9.74
N ASP A 28 -15.78 -8.69 -10.92
CA ASP A 28 -15.21 -10.04 -11.04
C ASP A 28 -13.69 -10.04 -10.85
N GLY A 29 -13.19 -11.07 -10.17
CA GLY A 29 -11.77 -11.35 -10.01
C GLY A 29 -11.32 -12.55 -10.83
N THR A 30 -10.23 -12.40 -11.59
CA THR A 30 -9.58 -13.50 -12.33
C THR A 30 -8.26 -13.83 -11.66
N LYS A 31 -8.06 -15.08 -11.23
CA LYS A 31 -6.80 -15.51 -10.60
C LYS A 31 -5.68 -15.52 -11.63
N VAL A 32 -4.59 -14.84 -11.33
CA VAL A 32 -3.40 -14.73 -12.21
C VAL A 32 -2.12 -15.20 -11.54
N GLY A 33 -2.16 -15.44 -10.22
CA GLY A 33 -0.99 -15.89 -9.48
C GLY A 33 -1.33 -16.41 -8.09
N GLN A 34 -0.28 -16.81 -7.37
CA GLN A 34 -0.36 -17.37 -6.04
C GLN A 34 0.90 -16.99 -5.27
N LEU A 35 0.73 -16.42 -4.08
CA LEU A 35 1.83 -16.27 -3.13
C LEU A 35 2.34 -17.65 -2.71
N THR A 36 3.67 -17.81 -2.73
CA THR A 36 4.39 -19.03 -2.33
C THR A 36 4.72 -19.04 -0.84
N VAL A 37 4.38 -17.97 -0.13
CA VAL A 37 4.51 -17.81 1.32
C VAL A 37 3.12 -17.56 1.89
N ALA A 38 2.80 -18.20 3.01
CA ALA A 38 1.52 -18.03 3.67
C ALA A 38 1.39 -16.62 4.27
N LEU A 39 0.21 -16.03 4.14
CA LEU A 39 -0.13 -14.77 4.78
C LEU A 39 -0.26 -14.96 6.29
N GLN A 40 0.28 -14.01 7.06
CA GLN A 40 0.17 -13.96 8.51
C GLN A 40 -0.62 -12.70 8.89
N GLY A 41 -1.59 -12.85 9.79
CA GLY A 41 -2.46 -11.76 10.21
C GLY A 41 -3.82 -11.75 9.53
N THR A 42 -4.54 -10.64 9.70
CA THR A 42 -5.93 -10.49 9.27
C THR A 42 -6.21 -9.18 8.53
N ARG A 43 -5.28 -8.21 8.58
CA ARG A 43 -5.33 -6.99 7.78
C ARG A 43 -4.03 -6.82 7.02
N PHE A 44 -4.13 -6.35 5.78
CA PHE A 44 -3.03 -6.32 4.84
C PHE A 44 -3.04 -5.04 4.02
N GLY A 45 -1.86 -4.47 3.80
CA GLY A 45 -1.61 -3.47 2.77
C GLY A 45 -0.97 -4.15 1.56
N VAL A 46 -1.38 -3.81 0.35
CA VAL A 46 -0.78 -4.32 -0.89
C VAL A 46 -0.63 -3.21 -1.90
N ASP A 47 0.52 -3.15 -2.56
CA ASP A 47 0.88 -2.08 -3.47
C ASP A 47 1.97 -2.50 -4.46
N PHE A 48 1.98 -1.97 -5.68
CA PHE A 48 3.05 -2.21 -6.64
C PHE A 48 4.14 -1.16 -6.51
N ASN A 49 5.40 -1.60 -6.47
CA ASN A 49 6.52 -0.72 -6.75
C ASN A 49 6.69 -0.57 -8.28
N PRO A 50 6.49 0.63 -8.86
CA PRO A 50 6.60 0.85 -10.31
C PRO A 50 8.01 0.58 -10.85
N ALA A 51 9.04 1.08 -10.17
CA ALA A 51 10.43 0.94 -10.60
C ALA A 51 10.96 -0.50 -10.48
N ALA A 52 10.61 -1.20 -9.40
CA ALA A 52 11.04 -2.59 -9.17
C ALA A 52 10.16 -3.61 -9.89
N ASN A 53 8.97 -3.22 -10.36
CA ASN A 53 7.95 -4.12 -10.90
C ASN A 53 7.65 -5.30 -9.95
N ARG A 54 7.36 -4.99 -8.68
CA ARG A 54 7.07 -6.01 -7.66
C ARG A 54 5.86 -5.63 -6.83
N LEU A 55 5.05 -6.63 -6.48
CA LEU A 55 3.98 -6.50 -5.52
C LEU A 55 4.56 -6.56 -4.10
N ARG A 56 4.29 -5.55 -3.28
CA ARG A 56 4.52 -5.52 -1.84
C ARG A 56 3.25 -6.01 -1.14
N VAL A 57 3.42 -6.82 -0.10
CA VAL A 57 2.33 -7.23 0.81
C VAL A 57 2.85 -7.07 2.24
N ILE A 58 2.18 -6.25 3.04
CA ILE A 58 2.44 -6.11 4.47
C ILE A 58 1.23 -6.51 5.31
N SER A 59 1.39 -6.74 6.61
CA SER A 59 0.28 -7.15 7.48
C SER A 59 0.31 -6.54 8.88
N ASP A 60 -0.81 -6.70 9.58
CA ASP A 60 -0.96 -6.31 10.99
C ASP A 60 -0.08 -7.08 11.98
N THR A 61 0.64 -8.13 11.55
CA THR A 61 1.64 -8.84 12.35
C THR A 61 3.09 -8.44 12.05
N GLY A 62 3.29 -7.43 11.20
CA GLY A 62 4.62 -6.99 10.75
C GLY A 62 5.23 -7.83 9.63
N GLN A 63 4.46 -8.77 9.06
CA GLN A 63 4.90 -9.51 7.87
C GLN A 63 5.17 -8.52 6.72
N ASN A 64 6.26 -8.76 5.99
CA ASN A 64 6.68 -7.94 4.87
C ASN A 64 7.13 -8.86 3.73
N LEU A 65 6.36 -8.91 2.64
CA LEU A 65 6.58 -9.80 1.51
C LEU A 65 6.75 -9.01 0.23
N ARG A 66 7.55 -9.56 -0.69
CA ARG A 66 7.65 -9.05 -2.06
C ARG A 66 7.44 -10.18 -3.06
N HIS A 67 6.59 -9.98 -4.05
CA HIS A 67 6.25 -10.99 -5.04
C HIS A 67 6.50 -10.49 -6.46
N ASN A 68 7.04 -11.37 -7.30
CA ASN A 68 7.17 -11.12 -8.73
C ASN A 68 5.96 -11.67 -9.49
N ILE A 69 5.28 -10.81 -10.26
CA ILE A 69 4.10 -11.21 -11.04
C ILE A 69 4.51 -11.89 -12.34
N ASP A 70 5.33 -11.22 -13.15
CA ASP A 70 5.64 -11.64 -14.53
C ASP A 70 6.93 -11.01 -15.07
N ASP A 71 7.76 -10.39 -14.22
CA ASP A 71 9.06 -9.87 -14.67
C ASP A 71 9.94 -11.05 -15.09
N PRO A 72 10.33 -11.16 -16.37
CA PRO A 72 11.12 -12.29 -16.85
C PRO A 72 12.54 -12.31 -16.27
N ALA A 73 13.01 -11.22 -15.65
CA ALA A 73 14.31 -11.15 -15.00
C ALA A 73 14.37 -11.89 -13.66
N ALA A 74 13.24 -12.37 -13.13
CA ALA A 74 13.18 -13.08 -11.85
C ALA A 74 12.13 -14.22 -11.85
N PRO A 75 12.25 -15.24 -11.00
CA PRO A 75 11.20 -16.24 -10.84
C PRO A 75 9.92 -15.63 -10.24
N THR A 76 8.75 -16.20 -10.56
CA THR A 76 7.44 -15.81 -10.02
C THR A 76 7.21 -16.36 -8.61
N THR A 77 8.05 -15.93 -7.67
CA THR A 77 8.04 -16.38 -6.28
C THR A 77 7.85 -15.22 -5.30
N THR A 78 7.53 -15.58 -4.05
CA THR A 78 7.39 -14.63 -2.93
C THR A 78 8.64 -14.68 -2.08
N THR A 79 9.26 -13.52 -1.88
CA THR A 79 10.36 -13.30 -0.95
C THR A 79 9.79 -12.81 0.38
N VAL A 80 10.28 -13.39 1.48
CA VAL A 80 10.08 -12.85 2.82
C VAL A 80 11.18 -11.84 3.08
N ASP A 81 10.81 -10.57 3.20
CA ASP A 81 11.72 -9.49 3.54
C ASP A 81 11.82 -9.33 5.06
N GLY A 82 12.65 -8.40 5.53
CA GLY A 82 12.77 -8.10 6.96
C GLY A 82 11.43 -7.66 7.57
N THR A 83 11.14 -8.14 8.78
CA THR A 83 9.93 -7.81 9.53
C THR A 83 9.83 -6.31 9.74
N LEU A 84 8.62 -5.77 9.65
CA LEU A 84 8.39 -4.35 9.93
C LEU A 84 8.77 -4.02 11.37
N THR A 85 9.65 -3.05 11.56
CA THR A 85 10.14 -2.62 12.88
C THR A 85 10.38 -1.12 12.88
N TYR A 86 10.38 -0.49 14.05
CA TYR A 86 10.86 0.88 14.24
C TYR A 86 12.25 0.83 14.91
N PRO A 87 13.35 0.77 14.14
CA PRO A 87 14.69 0.74 14.71
C PRO A 87 14.93 1.87 15.73
N PRO A 88 15.68 1.61 16.82
CA PRO A 88 16.44 0.39 17.08
C PRO A 88 15.61 -0.76 17.69
N ALA A 89 14.29 -0.62 17.81
CA ALA A 89 13.46 -1.71 18.32
C ALA A 89 13.49 -2.92 17.38
N THR A 90 13.51 -4.12 17.96
CA THR A 90 13.50 -5.40 17.24
C THR A 90 12.13 -6.08 17.30
N THR A 91 11.22 -5.59 18.14
CA THR A 91 9.84 -6.06 18.21
C THR A 91 9.11 -5.67 16.92
N PRO A 92 8.36 -6.59 16.29
CA PRO A 92 7.57 -6.27 15.11
C PRO A 92 6.61 -5.11 15.37
N ALA A 93 6.55 -4.16 14.44
CA ALA A 93 5.47 -3.19 14.36
C ALA A 93 4.17 -3.93 14.04
N THR A 94 3.13 -3.67 14.81
CA THR A 94 1.81 -4.31 14.65
C THR A 94 0.79 -3.30 14.16
N ARG A 95 -0.22 -3.77 13.43
CA ARG A 95 -1.27 -2.95 12.80
C ARG A 95 -0.75 -1.85 11.84
N VAL A 96 0.36 -2.14 11.16
CA VAL A 96 0.71 -1.46 9.90
C VAL A 96 -0.15 -2.08 8.81
N THR A 97 -1.17 -1.35 8.35
CA THR A 97 -2.28 -1.95 7.57
C THR A 97 -2.46 -1.35 6.19
N GLY A 98 -1.70 -0.33 5.84
CA GLY A 98 -1.67 0.25 4.50
C GLY A 98 -0.23 0.50 4.08
N ALA A 99 0.05 0.35 2.80
CA ALA A 99 1.34 0.57 2.17
C ALA A 99 1.08 1.19 0.79
N ALA A 100 1.86 2.19 0.40
CA ALA A 100 1.73 2.84 -0.90
C ALA A 100 3.09 3.38 -1.36
N TYR A 101 3.48 3.07 -2.59
CA TYR A 101 4.66 3.62 -3.23
C TYR A 101 4.34 4.96 -3.91
N THR A 102 5.29 5.89 -3.84
CA THR A 102 5.25 7.11 -4.67
C THR A 102 5.65 6.81 -6.11
N ASN A 103 5.30 7.75 -6.99
CA ASN A 103 5.80 7.86 -8.36
C ASN A 103 5.35 6.69 -9.24
N ASN A 104 4.04 6.60 -9.44
CA ASN A 104 3.38 5.67 -10.34
C ASN A 104 3.60 6.01 -11.83
N ASP A 105 4.88 6.06 -12.23
CA ASP A 105 5.36 6.21 -13.59
C ASP A 105 6.38 5.10 -13.96
N LEU A 106 6.88 5.14 -15.20
CA LEU A 106 7.89 4.19 -15.71
C LEU A 106 9.17 4.90 -16.15
N ASP A 107 9.43 6.12 -15.65
CA ASP A 107 10.65 6.84 -15.96
C ASP A 107 11.83 6.17 -15.24
N PRO A 108 12.86 5.68 -15.96
CA PRO A 108 14.00 5.00 -15.34
C PRO A 108 14.82 5.89 -14.41
N ASN A 109 14.60 7.22 -14.44
CA ASN A 109 15.27 8.17 -13.56
C ASN A 109 14.46 8.50 -12.29
N THR A 110 13.23 7.97 -12.17
CA THR A 110 12.37 8.22 -11.01
C THR A 110 12.43 7.05 -10.04
N ALA A 111 12.88 7.31 -8.82
CA ALA A 111 12.86 6.33 -7.74
C ALA A 111 11.53 6.38 -6.97
N THR A 112 11.21 5.30 -6.26
CA THR A 112 9.98 5.18 -5.47
C THR A 112 10.29 5.23 -3.98
N THR A 113 9.45 5.89 -3.18
CA THR A 113 9.48 5.81 -1.71
C THR A 113 8.27 5.03 -1.23
N LEU A 114 8.45 4.10 -0.29
CA LEU A 114 7.35 3.38 0.34
C LEU A 114 6.88 4.13 1.59
N PHE A 115 5.59 4.42 1.66
CA PHE A 115 4.94 4.94 2.86
C PHE A 115 3.96 3.92 3.41
N ASP A 116 3.91 3.84 4.73
CA ASP A 116 3.09 2.91 5.49
C ASP A 116 2.13 3.68 6.41
N LEU A 117 0.92 3.16 6.53
CA LEU A 117 -0.10 3.61 7.48
C LEU A 117 -0.10 2.69 8.71
N ASP A 118 0.39 3.21 9.83
CA ASP A 118 0.38 2.54 11.12
C ASP A 118 -0.83 3.01 11.94
N THR A 119 -1.82 2.12 12.06
CA THR A 119 -3.06 2.36 12.83
C THR A 119 -2.95 1.98 14.30
N MET A 120 -1.83 1.42 14.75
CA MET A 120 -1.55 1.25 16.18
C MET A 120 -1.01 2.54 16.78
N LEU A 121 -0.14 3.23 16.04
CA LEU A 121 0.54 4.44 16.49
C LEU A 121 -0.06 5.72 15.92
N ASP A 122 -1.14 5.62 15.15
CA ASP A 122 -1.82 6.72 14.46
C ASP A 122 -0.83 7.62 13.71
N GLN A 123 -0.06 7.03 12.80
CA GLN A 123 1.00 7.74 12.09
C GLN A 123 1.23 7.22 10.67
N ILE A 124 1.90 8.07 9.89
CA ILE A 124 2.56 7.67 8.65
C ILE A 124 4.04 7.40 8.93
N ALA A 125 4.59 6.41 8.27
CA ALA A 125 6.01 6.10 8.29
C ALA A 125 6.55 5.86 6.88
N ILE A 126 7.83 6.14 6.68
CA ILE A 126 8.58 5.69 5.50
C ILE A 126 9.17 4.31 5.82
N GLN A 127 9.05 3.36 4.89
CA GLN A 127 9.71 2.07 4.99
C GLN A 127 11.02 2.08 4.17
N SER A 128 12.15 2.35 4.82
CA SER A 128 13.45 2.48 4.15
C SER A 128 14.61 1.92 5.00
N PRO A 129 15.38 0.93 4.49
CA PRO A 129 15.16 0.21 3.24
C PRO A 129 13.90 -0.67 3.27
N ALA A 130 13.10 -0.68 2.19
CA ALA A 130 11.86 -1.46 2.13
C ALA A 130 12.08 -2.96 2.42
N ASN A 131 13.11 -3.56 1.83
CA ASN A 131 13.40 -4.99 2.01
C ASN A 131 13.94 -5.33 3.41
N SER A 132 14.38 -4.33 4.18
CA SER A 132 14.78 -4.51 5.58
C SER A 132 13.62 -4.39 6.57
N GLY A 133 12.48 -3.83 6.14
CA GLY A 133 11.32 -3.59 7.01
C GLY A 133 11.52 -2.44 8.01
N SER A 134 12.52 -1.60 7.81
CA SER A 134 12.80 -0.48 8.72
C SER A 134 11.81 0.66 8.50
N LEU A 135 11.06 1.01 9.54
CA LEU A 135 10.10 2.11 9.54
C LEU A 135 10.68 3.36 10.22
N ALA A 136 10.45 4.51 9.61
CA ALA A 136 10.75 5.83 10.15
C ALA A 136 9.49 6.69 10.14
N ALA A 137 8.96 7.05 11.31
CA ALA A 137 7.75 7.86 11.40
C ALA A 137 7.96 9.24 10.76
N THR A 138 6.99 9.69 9.95
CA THR A 138 6.98 11.03 9.36
C THR A 138 6.12 11.98 10.19
N GLY A 139 4.99 11.49 10.70
CA GLY A 139 4.21 12.23 11.70
C GLY A 139 2.84 11.60 11.99
N LYS A 140 2.09 12.25 12.88
CA LYS A 140 0.83 11.71 13.43
C LYS A 140 -0.38 12.05 12.56
N LEU A 141 -1.34 11.13 12.49
CA LEU A 141 -2.62 11.31 11.79
C LEU A 141 -3.45 12.44 12.41
N GLY A 142 -3.36 12.63 13.73
CA GLY A 142 -4.20 13.58 14.47
C GLY A 142 -5.63 13.09 14.73
N VAL A 143 -5.93 11.85 14.31
CA VAL A 143 -7.17 11.11 14.58
C VAL A 143 -6.81 9.69 15.02
N ASN A 144 -7.71 9.02 15.74
CA ASN A 144 -7.52 7.62 16.15
C ASN A 144 -8.09 6.68 15.08
N ALA A 145 -7.19 6.04 14.32
CA ALA A 145 -7.55 5.15 13.24
C ALA A 145 -7.86 3.74 13.77
N SER A 146 -8.99 3.20 13.32
CA SER A 146 -9.29 1.79 13.56
C SER A 146 -8.32 0.87 12.83
N ALA A 147 -8.20 -0.37 13.31
CA ALA A 147 -7.25 -1.37 12.79
C ALA A 147 -7.45 -1.79 11.33
N ASN A 148 -8.49 -1.30 10.65
CA ASN A 148 -8.78 -1.63 9.27
C ASN A 148 -8.80 -0.33 8.47
N ALA A 149 -7.84 -0.18 7.57
CA ALA A 149 -7.67 1.00 6.76
C ALA A 149 -7.03 0.62 5.41
N GLY A 150 -7.44 1.31 4.35
CA GLY A 150 -6.75 1.33 3.07
C GLY A 150 -5.93 2.60 2.93
N PHE A 151 -4.83 2.52 2.20
CA PHE A 151 -3.93 3.64 1.94
C PHE A 151 -3.39 3.53 0.53
N ASP A 152 -3.38 4.65 -0.20
CA ASP A 152 -2.86 4.74 -1.55
C ASP A 152 -2.29 6.14 -1.82
N ILE A 153 -1.38 6.25 -2.78
CA ILE A 153 -0.76 7.50 -3.23
C ILE A 153 -1.05 7.70 -4.71
N TYR A 154 -1.84 8.73 -5.00
CA TYR A 154 -2.04 9.18 -6.36
C TYR A 154 -0.81 9.93 -6.85
N SER A 155 -0.34 9.58 -8.05
CA SER A 155 0.74 10.28 -8.74
C SER A 155 0.16 11.03 -9.94
N THR A 156 0.34 12.35 -9.98
CA THR A 156 0.05 13.12 -11.20
C THR A 156 1.22 12.98 -12.14
N VAL A 157 1.01 12.35 -13.30
CA VAL A 157 2.05 12.12 -14.31
C VAL A 157 1.89 13.10 -15.48
N ARG A 158 2.95 13.84 -15.83
CA ARG A 158 3.00 14.74 -17.00
C ARG A 158 4.28 14.48 -17.79
N GLY A 159 4.14 14.28 -19.10
CA GLY A 159 5.30 13.99 -19.96
C GLY A 159 5.98 12.65 -19.67
N GLY A 160 5.31 11.72 -18.96
CA GLY A 160 5.86 10.42 -18.60
C GLY A 160 6.52 10.36 -17.21
N THR A 161 6.59 11.48 -16.49
CA THR A 161 7.21 11.57 -15.16
C THR A 161 6.21 12.10 -14.15
N THR A 162 6.26 11.60 -12.92
CA THR A 162 5.47 12.12 -11.80
C THR A 162 5.88 13.56 -11.47
N VAL A 163 4.89 14.44 -11.33
CA VAL A 163 5.08 15.86 -11.00
C VAL A 163 4.40 16.26 -9.68
N ASP A 164 3.51 15.43 -9.16
CA ASP A 164 2.83 15.66 -7.88
C ASP A 164 2.37 14.35 -7.24
N LEU A 165 2.22 14.36 -5.91
CA LEU A 165 1.86 13.20 -5.10
C LEU A 165 0.79 13.57 -4.06
N GLU A 166 -0.30 12.80 -4.03
CA GLU A 166 -1.41 12.99 -3.09
C GLU A 166 -1.71 11.68 -2.35
N GLY A 167 -1.57 11.69 -1.02
CA GLY A 167 -1.87 10.52 -0.20
C GLY A 167 -3.34 10.47 0.20
N TYR A 168 -3.95 9.29 0.15
CA TYR A 168 -5.33 9.08 0.56
C TYR A 168 -5.46 7.83 1.43
N ALA A 169 -6.30 7.92 2.45
CA ALA A 169 -6.67 6.77 3.27
C ALA A 169 -8.19 6.63 3.41
N VAL A 170 -8.65 5.39 3.41
CA VAL A 170 -10.01 5.06 3.86
C VAL A 170 -9.90 4.40 5.23
N MET A 171 -10.46 5.03 6.25
CA MET A 171 -10.37 4.53 7.62
C MET A 171 -11.60 4.89 8.44
N TRP A 172 -11.84 4.10 9.49
CA TRP A 172 -12.78 4.49 10.53
C TRP A 172 -12.05 5.29 11.60
N ALA A 173 -12.41 6.56 11.74
CA ALA A 173 -11.87 7.49 12.72
C ALA A 173 -12.98 8.40 13.23
N ASP A 174 -12.90 8.83 14.49
CA ASP A 174 -13.88 9.74 15.12
C ASP A 174 -15.34 9.28 14.98
N GLY A 175 -15.57 7.97 15.04
CA GLY A 175 -16.93 7.38 15.00
C GLY A 175 -17.54 7.26 13.60
N ARG A 176 -16.77 7.46 12.53
CA ARG A 176 -17.27 7.46 11.15
C ARG A 176 -16.29 6.79 10.18
N MET A 177 -16.83 6.20 9.11
CA MET A 177 -16.06 5.71 7.98
C MET A 177 -15.80 6.86 7.00
N GLY A 178 -14.54 7.25 6.83
CA GLY A 178 -14.18 8.41 6.02
C GLY A 178 -13.11 8.13 4.96
N LEU A 179 -13.11 8.99 3.94
CA LEU A 179 -11.96 9.26 3.09
C LEU A 179 -11.17 10.42 3.71
N PHE A 180 -9.86 10.28 3.76
CA PHE A 180 -8.95 11.28 4.30
C PHE A 180 -7.84 11.56 3.29
N GLU A 181 -7.54 12.84 3.09
CA GLU A 181 -6.26 13.27 2.53
C GLU A 181 -5.19 13.13 3.61
N ILE A 182 -4.05 12.55 3.22
CA ILE A 182 -2.93 12.26 4.09
C ILE A 182 -1.73 13.05 3.62
N ASN A 183 -1.24 13.94 4.47
CA ASN A 183 0.04 14.58 4.22
C ASN A 183 1.17 13.59 4.55
N LEU A 184 1.89 13.12 3.53
CA LEU A 184 2.88 12.04 3.65
C LEU A 184 4.03 12.35 4.64
N LEU A 185 4.42 13.61 4.77
CA LEU A 185 5.60 14.02 5.55
C LEU A 185 5.27 14.50 6.97
N SER A 186 4.07 15.01 7.22
CA SER A 186 3.62 15.40 8.57
C SER A 186 2.67 14.38 9.19
N GLY A 187 2.20 13.42 8.41
CA GLY A 187 1.18 12.43 8.79
C GLY A 187 -0.24 12.98 8.91
N LYS A 188 -0.44 14.30 8.90
CA LYS A 188 -1.76 14.91 9.18
C LYS A 188 -2.85 14.37 8.25
N ALA A 189 -3.88 13.77 8.85
CA ALA A 189 -5.08 13.35 8.15
C ALA A 189 -6.10 14.51 8.12
N THR A 190 -6.67 14.78 6.96
CA THR A 190 -7.73 15.77 6.77
C THR A 190 -8.92 15.09 6.11
N SER A 191 -10.12 15.24 6.69
CA SER A 191 -11.31 14.58 6.16
C SER A 191 -11.66 15.14 4.78
N ALA A 192 -11.81 14.26 3.80
CA ALA A 192 -12.17 14.58 2.42
C ALA A 192 -13.56 14.05 2.03
N GLY A 193 -14.18 13.20 2.86
CA GLY A 193 -15.53 12.72 2.66
C GLY A 193 -15.88 11.56 3.59
N GLU A 194 -17.12 11.10 3.49
CA GLU A 194 -17.64 9.98 4.29
C GLU A 194 -18.26 8.91 3.41
N PHE A 195 -18.16 7.66 3.85
CA PHE A 195 -18.82 6.54 3.20
C PHE A 195 -20.03 6.08 4.02
N PRO A 196 -21.19 5.83 3.37
CA PRO A 196 -22.37 5.30 4.05
C PRO A 196 -22.21 3.82 4.44
N LYS A 197 -21.12 3.18 4.02
CA LYS A 197 -20.81 1.77 4.24
C LYS A 197 -19.36 1.63 4.68
N LYS A 198 -19.05 0.50 5.32
CA LYS A 198 -17.67 0.14 5.64
C LYS A 198 -16.88 -0.06 4.34
N VAL A 199 -15.74 0.60 4.24
CA VAL A 199 -14.75 0.41 3.19
C VAL A 199 -13.46 -0.04 3.87
N THR A 200 -12.78 -1.03 3.30
CA THR A 200 -11.59 -1.63 3.92
C THR A 200 -10.31 -1.28 3.20
N ASP A 201 -10.42 -0.82 1.95
CA ASP A 201 -9.30 -0.67 1.04
C ASP A 201 -9.63 0.36 -0.05
N ILE A 202 -8.62 0.98 -0.66
CA ILE A 202 -8.75 1.95 -1.74
C ILE A 202 -7.63 1.72 -2.76
N ALA A 203 -7.93 1.96 -4.04
CA ALA A 203 -6.94 2.04 -5.11
C ALA A 203 -7.38 3.11 -6.10
N ILE A 204 -6.47 4.00 -6.46
CA ILE A 204 -6.70 5.18 -7.29
C ILE A 204 -6.15 4.89 -8.70
N PRO A 205 -6.99 4.97 -9.75
CA PRO A 205 -6.56 4.78 -11.13
C PRO A 205 -5.40 5.71 -11.54
N LEU A 206 -4.45 5.17 -12.30
CA LEU A 206 -3.15 5.78 -12.64
C LEU A 206 -3.19 7.04 -13.54
N ASN A 207 -4.37 7.52 -13.96
CA ASN A 207 -4.52 8.63 -14.90
C ASN A 207 -5.89 9.29 -14.74
N GLN A 208 -6.18 9.83 -13.56
CA GLN A 208 -7.39 10.64 -13.40
C GLN A 208 -7.21 11.96 -14.17
N ARG A 209 -8.18 12.28 -15.03
CA ARG A 209 -8.20 13.50 -15.84
C ARG A 209 -9.14 14.53 -15.24
#